data_AF-A0A973GF28-F1
#
_entry.id   AF-A0A973GF28-F1
#
_cell.length_a   1.000
_cell.length_b   1.000
_cell.length_c   1.000
_cell.angle_alpha   90.00
_cell.angle_beta   90.00
_cell.angle_gamma   90.00
#
_symmetry.space_group_name_H-M   'P 1'
#
loop_
_entity.id
_entity.type
_entity.pdbx_description
1 polymer ?
#
loop_
_entity_poly.entity_id
_entity_poly.type
_entity_poly.pdbx_seq_one_letter_code
_entity_poly.pdbx_strand_id
1 'polypeptide(L)'
;MTISASQHVTLEVVGGLNGGYGPSKLDFIRILSDGTSQSGPGGLGWRVPAGQALVVTDVYWQYVHPQGAAGFDKIMVLRLFIENIANPMNSRRVFESTITLSSKGEGGTHEAMASGFAVSSKGRIGVDITPGPIGPPSGLQHLLIHGYLVADV
;
A
#
# COMPACT_ATOMS: atom_id res chain seq x y z
N MET A 1 -25.99 -4.31 -0.46
CA MET A 1 -25.01 -4.97 -1.37
C MET A 1 -24.32 -6.04 -0.57
N THR A 2 -24.34 -7.29 -1.02
CA THR A 2 -23.63 -8.39 -0.33
C THR A 2 -22.31 -8.59 -1.04
N ILE A 3 -21.20 -8.46 -0.31
CA ILE A 3 -19.85 -8.72 -0.84
C ILE A 3 -19.53 -10.19 -0.54
N SER A 4 -19.17 -10.97 -1.55
CA SER A 4 -18.73 -12.35 -1.33
C SER A 4 -17.30 -12.38 -0.80
N ALA A 5 -16.95 -13.44 -0.05
CA ALA A 5 -15.58 -13.65 0.44
C ALA A 5 -14.52 -13.55 -0.67
N SER A 6 -14.85 -14.01 -1.89
CA SER A 6 -13.96 -13.94 -3.06
C SER A 6 -13.68 -12.50 -3.55
N GLN A 7 -14.57 -11.55 -3.24
CA GLN A 7 -14.38 -10.14 -3.56
C GLN A 7 -13.48 -9.43 -2.55
N HIS A 8 -13.28 -9.96 -1.35
CA HIS A 8 -12.35 -9.38 -0.39
C HIS A 8 -10.92 -9.46 -0.92
N VAL A 9 -10.18 -8.37 -0.73
CA VAL A 9 -8.79 -8.23 -1.15
C VAL A 9 -8.00 -7.78 0.06
N THR A 10 -6.98 -8.56 0.39
CA THR A 10 -5.89 -8.18 1.29
C THR A 10 -4.63 -8.04 0.44
N LEU A 11 -4.00 -6.88 0.49
CA LEU A 11 -2.73 -6.61 -0.18
C LEU A 11 -1.63 -6.43 0.85
N GLU A 12 -0.46 -7.00 0.58
CA GLU A 12 0.77 -6.79 1.35
C GLU A 12 1.79 -6.08 0.48
N VAL A 13 2.43 -5.03 1.02
CA VAL A 13 3.53 -4.35 0.33
C VAL A 13 4.77 -5.26 0.31
N VAL A 14 5.48 -5.26 -0.81
CA VAL A 14 6.78 -5.89 -0.94
C VAL A 14 7.72 -4.97 -1.72
N GLY A 15 9.02 -5.04 -1.42
CA GLY A 15 10.05 -4.28 -2.12
C GLY A 15 10.73 -5.09 -3.23
N GLY A 16 11.41 -4.38 -4.13
CA GLY A 16 12.23 -4.99 -5.17
C GLY A 16 11.46 -5.58 -6.35
N LEU A 17 10.15 -5.36 -6.45
CA LEU A 17 9.35 -5.89 -7.56
C LEU A 17 9.70 -5.20 -8.88
N ASN A 18 9.58 -5.95 -9.97
CA ASN A 18 9.85 -5.39 -11.28
C ASN A 18 8.87 -4.25 -11.58
N GLY A 19 9.39 -3.12 -12.04
CA GLY A 19 8.61 -1.92 -12.31
C GLY A 19 7.95 -1.27 -11.10
N GLY A 20 8.20 -1.70 -9.84
CA GLY A 20 7.55 -1.16 -8.65
C GLY A 20 7.74 0.35 -8.44
N TYR A 21 6.95 0.94 -7.53
CA TYR A 21 6.91 2.37 -7.27
C TYR A 21 8.12 2.86 -6.47
N GLY A 22 8.69 3.97 -6.90
CA GLY A 22 9.79 4.66 -6.21
C GLY A 22 11.11 3.88 -6.13
N PRO A 23 12.09 4.38 -5.37
CA PRO A 23 13.46 3.83 -5.34
C PRO A 23 13.56 2.39 -4.83
N SER A 24 12.69 1.99 -3.90
CA SER A 24 12.63 0.61 -3.38
C SER A 24 11.83 -0.33 -4.26
N LYS A 25 11.27 0.17 -5.36
CA LYS A 25 10.38 -0.60 -6.23
C LYS A 25 9.27 -1.29 -5.42
N LEU A 26 8.61 -0.52 -4.54
CA LEU A 26 7.53 -1.02 -3.71
C LEU A 26 6.30 -1.30 -4.58
N ASP A 27 5.68 -2.44 -4.37
CA ASP A 27 4.41 -2.79 -5.00
C ASP A 27 3.69 -3.83 -4.12
N PHE A 28 2.53 -4.31 -4.53
CA PHE A 28 1.70 -5.17 -3.71
C PHE A 28 1.58 -6.58 -4.26
N ILE A 29 1.48 -7.56 -3.37
CA ILE A 29 0.96 -8.89 -3.66
C ILE A 29 -0.41 -9.04 -3.00
N ARG A 30 -1.29 -9.88 -3.56
CA ARG A 30 -2.57 -10.21 -2.91
C ARG A 30 -2.38 -11.44 -2.03
N ILE A 31 -2.84 -11.38 -0.78
CA ILE A 31 -2.94 -12.53 0.11
C ILE A 31 -4.29 -13.21 -0.13
N LEU A 32 -4.26 -14.52 -0.38
CA LEU A 32 -5.43 -15.35 -0.62
C LEU A 32 -5.95 -15.97 0.68
N SER A 33 -7.22 -16.39 0.69
CA SER A 33 -7.87 -16.95 1.89
C SER A 33 -7.30 -18.28 2.38
N ASP A 34 -6.47 -18.93 1.56
CA ASP A 34 -5.73 -20.14 1.91
C ASP A 34 -4.32 -19.86 2.47
N GLY A 35 -3.98 -18.58 2.66
CA GLY A 35 -2.67 -18.13 3.16
C GLY A 35 -1.58 -18.07 2.10
N THR A 36 -1.87 -18.37 0.83
CA THR A 36 -0.92 -18.17 -0.27
C THR A 36 -0.94 -16.74 -0.79
N SER A 37 0.02 -16.39 -1.64
CA SER A 37 0.10 -15.06 -2.26
C SER A 37 -0.04 -15.13 -3.78
N GLN A 38 -0.70 -14.14 -4.36
CA GLN A 38 -0.83 -13.92 -5.79
C GLN A 38 -0.08 -12.64 -6.19
N SER A 39 1.00 -12.78 -6.95
CA SER A 39 1.71 -11.69 -7.62
C SER A 39 1.20 -11.47 -9.05
N GLY A 40 1.64 -10.38 -9.68
CA GLY A 40 1.43 -10.13 -11.10
C GLY A 40 2.36 -10.97 -11.97
N PRO A 41 2.06 -11.09 -13.28
CA PRO A 41 2.90 -11.84 -14.21
C PRO A 41 4.31 -11.25 -14.30
N GLY A 42 5.33 -12.11 -14.46
CA GLY A 42 6.72 -11.67 -14.69
C GLY A 42 7.39 -10.97 -13.50
N GLY A 43 6.95 -11.25 -12.27
CA GLY A 43 7.51 -10.62 -11.06
C GLY A 43 7.05 -9.16 -10.85
N LEU A 44 5.92 -8.79 -11.47
CA LEU A 44 5.24 -7.52 -11.22
C LEU A 44 4.36 -7.63 -9.96
N GLY A 45 3.96 -6.48 -9.42
CA GLY A 45 2.91 -6.45 -8.40
C GLY A 45 1.55 -6.88 -8.94
N TRP A 46 0.68 -7.31 -8.03
CA TRP A 46 -0.71 -7.60 -8.29
C TRP A 46 -1.43 -6.38 -8.88
N ARG A 47 -2.39 -6.61 -9.76
CA ARG A 47 -3.19 -5.57 -10.42
C ARG A 47 -4.66 -5.92 -10.33
N VAL A 48 -5.48 -4.87 -10.28
CA VAL A 48 -6.93 -5.00 -10.35
C VAL A 48 -7.30 -5.63 -11.71
N PRO A 49 -8.12 -6.69 -11.73
CA PRO A 49 -8.55 -7.32 -12.98
C PRO A 49 -9.29 -6.35 -13.91
N ALA A 50 -9.20 -6.58 -15.22
CA ALA A 50 -9.91 -5.76 -16.20
C ALA A 50 -11.43 -5.79 -15.96
N GLY A 51 -12.08 -4.63 -16.09
CA GLY A 51 -13.52 -4.47 -15.81
C GLY A 51 -13.87 -4.45 -14.32
N GLN A 52 -12.87 -4.37 -13.44
CA GLN A 52 -13.06 -4.22 -12.00
C GLN A 52 -12.33 -3.01 -11.44
N ALA A 53 -12.83 -2.54 -10.30
CA ALA A 53 -12.18 -1.58 -9.43
C ALA A 53 -11.99 -2.20 -8.04
N LEU A 54 -10.84 -1.93 -7.41
CA LEU A 54 -10.61 -2.20 -6.00
C LEU A 54 -11.05 -0.98 -5.18
N VAL A 55 -12.03 -1.15 -4.31
CA VAL A 55 -12.36 -0.16 -3.28
C VAL A 55 -11.54 -0.49 -2.04
N VAL A 56 -10.63 0.41 -1.68
CA VAL A 56 -9.80 0.30 -0.46
C VAL A 56 -10.53 0.94 0.70
N THR A 57 -10.69 0.20 1.80
CA THR A 57 -11.41 0.66 3.00
C THR A 57 -10.51 0.80 4.21
N ASP A 58 -9.41 0.04 4.27
CA ASP A 58 -8.55 0.02 5.43
C ASP A 58 -7.08 0.02 5.02
N VAL A 59 -6.28 0.74 5.81
CA VAL A 59 -4.83 0.77 5.69
C VAL A 59 -4.23 0.49 7.07
N TYR A 60 -3.43 -0.55 7.16
CA TYR A 60 -2.62 -0.86 8.32
C TYR A 60 -1.16 -0.66 7.95
N TRP A 61 -0.40 0.04 8.77
CA TRP A 61 1.03 0.18 8.53
C TRP A 61 1.82 0.31 9.81
N GLN A 62 3.07 -0.13 9.72
CA GLN A 62 4.04 -0.08 10.80
C GLN A 62 5.39 0.36 10.27
N TYR A 63 6.04 1.23 11.03
CA TYR A 63 7.31 1.81 10.70
C TYR A 63 8.28 1.70 11.88
N VAL A 64 9.53 1.36 11.57
CA VAL A 64 10.66 1.36 12.49
C VAL A 64 11.75 2.21 11.85
N HIS A 65 12.13 3.30 12.51
CA HIS A 65 13.15 4.19 11.98
C HIS A 65 14.48 3.44 11.87
N PRO A 66 15.22 3.54 10.74
CA PRO A 66 16.49 2.81 10.56
C PRO A 66 17.58 3.15 11.60
N GLN A 67 17.42 4.27 12.31
CA GLN A 67 18.30 4.70 13.41
C GLN A 67 17.79 4.25 14.79
N GLY A 68 16.76 3.40 14.86
CA GLY A 68 16.14 2.94 16.11
C GLY A 68 15.66 4.11 16.97
N ALA A 69 16.02 4.09 18.26
CA ALA A 69 15.63 5.09 19.25
C ALA A 69 15.98 6.54 18.89
N ALA A 70 16.95 6.79 17.99
CA ALA A 70 17.22 8.13 17.47
C ALA A 70 16.09 8.69 16.57
N GLY A 71 15.11 7.85 16.23
CA GLY A 71 13.85 8.24 15.60
C GLY A 71 12.76 8.69 16.58
N PHE A 72 12.99 8.69 17.89
CA PHE A 72 12.00 9.11 18.88
C PHE A 72 11.39 10.48 18.56
N ASP A 73 10.07 10.59 18.72
CA ASP A 73 9.28 11.81 18.50
C ASP A 73 9.29 12.36 17.07
N LYS A 74 9.91 11.64 16.13
CA LYS A 74 9.77 11.97 14.71
C LYS A 74 8.36 11.64 14.24
N ILE A 75 7.86 12.52 13.37
CA ILE A 75 6.60 12.34 12.67
C ILE A 75 6.89 11.62 11.35
N MET A 76 6.21 10.50 11.14
CA MET A 76 6.23 9.77 9.88
C MET A 76 4.87 9.84 9.23
N VAL A 77 4.86 10.11 7.92
CA VAL A 77 3.64 10.22 7.14
C VAL A 77 3.68 9.20 6.01
N LEU A 78 2.79 8.22 6.07
CA LEU A 78 2.49 7.33 4.96
C LEU A 78 1.58 8.05 3.96
N ARG A 79 1.92 7.97 2.68
CA ARG A 79 1.09 8.46 1.58
C ARG A 79 0.86 7.36 0.58
N LEU A 80 -0.39 7.21 0.17
CA LEU A 80 -0.75 6.34 -0.95
C LEU A 80 -1.17 7.17 -2.15
N PHE A 81 -0.73 6.74 -3.32
CA PHE A 81 -1.00 7.35 -4.60
C PHE A 81 -1.74 6.36 -5.50
N ILE A 82 -2.57 6.87 -6.39
CA ILE A 82 -2.97 6.14 -7.58
C ILE A 82 -2.12 6.67 -8.72
N GLU A 83 -1.32 5.77 -9.30
CA GLU A 83 -0.49 6.05 -10.47
C GLU A 83 -1.11 5.37 -11.69
N ASN A 84 -1.26 6.11 -12.79
CA ASN A 84 -1.68 5.54 -14.06
C ASN A 84 -0.56 4.67 -14.66
N ILE A 85 -0.87 3.42 -14.98
CA ILE A 85 0.15 2.46 -15.48
C ILE A 85 0.69 2.85 -16.86
N ALA A 86 -0.16 3.40 -17.74
CA ALA A 86 0.24 3.79 -19.09
C ALA A 86 0.99 5.14 -19.11
N ASN A 87 0.75 6.00 -18.12
CA ASN A 87 1.45 7.28 -17.96
C ASN A 87 1.76 7.55 -16.48
N PRO A 88 2.90 7.05 -15.97
CA PRO A 88 3.27 7.17 -14.55
C PRO A 88 3.37 8.62 -14.02
N MET A 89 3.54 9.61 -14.90
CA MET A 89 3.52 11.02 -14.50
C MET A 89 2.13 11.47 -14.02
N ASN A 90 1.07 10.74 -14.40
CA ASN A 90 -0.27 10.93 -13.87
C ASN A 90 -0.44 10.14 -12.57
N SER A 91 0.04 10.73 -11.49
CA SER A 91 -0.08 10.22 -10.13
C SER A 91 -0.86 11.19 -9.23
N ARG A 92 -1.75 10.68 -8.38
CA ARG A 92 -2.55 11.47 -7.43
C ARG A 92 -2.54 10.83 -6.06
N ARG A 93 -2.24 11.63 -5.03
CA ARG A 93 -2.35 11.21 -3.63
C ARG A 93 -3.83 11.01 -3.28
N VAL A 94 -4.16 9.87 -2.68
CA VAL A 94 -5.54 9.50 -2.31
C VAL A 94 -5.71 9.19 -0.82
N PHE A 95 -4.60 8.98 -0.11
CA PHE A 95 -4.61 8.69 1.32
C PHE A 95 -3.34 9.21 1.97
N GLU A 96 -3.46 9.67 3.21
CA GLU A 96 -2.36 10.09 4.05
C GLU A 96 -2.64 9.69 5.51
N SER A 97 -1.67 9.09 6.17
CA SER A 97 -1.77 8.68 7.58
C SER A 97 -0.50 9.04 8.32
N THR A 98 -0.65 9.57 9.53
CA THR A 98 0.46 10.13 10.31
C THR A 98 0.62 9.37 11.61
N ILE A 99 1.87 9.06 11.98
CA ILE A 99 2.24 8.52 13.29
C ILE A 99 3.38 9.33 13.90
N THR A 100 3.42 9.37 15.23
CA THR A 100 4.59 9.80 16.00
C THR A 100 5.32 8.57 16.52
N LEU A 101 6.64 8.51 16.32
CA LEU A 101 7.42 7.36 16.75
C LEU A 101 7.67 7.37 18.26
N SER A 102 7.54 6.19 18.87
CA SER A 102 7.79 5.96 20.30
C SER A 102 9.28 6.07 20.66
N SER A 103 9.62 5.93 21.94
CA SER A 103 11.00 5.99 22.44
C SER A 103 11.96 4.95 21.83
N LYS A 104 11.42 3.92 21.17
CA LYS A 104 12.20 2.93 20.43
C LYS A 104 12.37 3.27 18.93
N GLY A 105 11.78 4.38 18.47
CA GLY A 105 11.74 4.74 17.05
C GLY A 105 10.76 3.91 16.22
N GLU A 106 9.79 3.27 16.87
CA GLU A 106 8.75 2.45 16.25
C GLU A 106 7.38 3.08 16.41
N GLY A 107 6.51 2.86 15.43
CA GLY A 107 5.11 3.25 15.48
C GLY A 107 4.31 2.54 14.41
N GLY A 108 2.99 2.57 14.55
CA GLY A 108 2.08 1.99 13.59
C GLY A 108 0.66 2.41 13.88
N THR A 109 -0.21 2.26 12.90
CA THR A 109 -1.63 2.58 13.03
C THR A 109 -2.47 1.73 12.08
N HIS A 110 -3.76 1.62 12.40
CA HIS A 110 -4.80 1.09 11.56
C HIS A 110 -5.82 2.19 11.33
N GLU A 111 -6.07 2.51 10.06
CA GLU A 111 -7.07 3.47 9.68
C GLU A 111 -8.16 2.79 8.86
N ALA A 112 -9.37 2.74 9.44
CA ALA A 112 -10.59 2.33 8.76
C ALA A 112 -11.28 3.58 8.20
N MET A 113 -11.38 3.68 6.88
CA MET A 113 -11.92 4.84 6.18
C MET A 113 -13.44 4.75 6.04
N ALA A 114 -14.14 5.86 6.28
CA ALA A 114 -15.60 5.91 6.14
C ALA A 114 -16.06 5.73 4.68
N SER A 115 -15.32 6.26 3.71
CA SER A 115 -15.67 6.18 2.28
C SER A 115 -14.66 5.43 1.42
N GLY A 116 -13.42 5.29 1.89
CA GLY A 116 -12.34 4.68 1.13
C GLY A 116 -11.92 5.45 -0.13
N PHE A 117 -11.14 4.79 -1.00
CA PHE A 117 -10.83 5.25 -2.35
C PHE A 117 -10.80 4.07 -3.33
N ALA A 118 -11.00 4.34 -4.62
CA ALA A 118 -11.09 3.30 -5.64
C ALA A 118 -9.87 3.30 -6.59
N VAL A 119 -9.41 2.11 -6.98
CA VAL A 119 -8.32 1.90 -7.94
C VAL A 119 -8.84 1.03 -9.08
N SER A 120 -8.82 1.53 -10.32
CA SER A 120 -9.25 0.75 -11.49
C SER A 120 -8.11 -0.14 -12.01
N SER A 121 -8.43 -1.01 -12.97
CA SER A 121 -7.45 -1.85 -13.68
C SER A 121 -6.39 -1.07 -14.47
N LYS A 122 -6.56 0.24 -14.64
CA LYS A 122 -5.60 1.14 -15.33
C LYS A 122 -4.63 1.83 -14.36
N GLY A 123 -4.86 1.69 -13.06
CA GLY A 123 -4.07 2.28 -12.00
C GLY A 123 -3.31 1.25 -11.18
N ARG A 124 -2.32 1.72 -10.43
CA ARG A 124 -1.66 0.98 -9.36
C ARG A 124 -1.52 1.86 -8.12
N ILE A 125 -1.31 1.22 -6.97
CA ILE A 125 -1.07 1.92 -5.71
C ILE A 125 0.44 2.20 -5.59
N GLY A 126 0.80 3.48 -5.47
CA GLY A 126 2.15 3.93 -5.13
C GLY A 126 2.27 4.23 -3.64
N VAL A 127 3.44 3.94 -3.06
CA VAL A 127 3.71 4.10 -1.62
C VAL A 127 4.84 5.11 -1.42
N ASP A 128 4.62 6.10 -0.55
CA ASP A 128 5.63 7.05 -0.09
C ASP A 128 5.60 7.19 1.43
N ILE A 129 6.76 7.44 2.02
CA ILE A 129 6.90 7.75 3.44
C ILE A 129 7.81 8.96 3.56
N THR A 130 7.32 10.01 4.22
CA THR A 130 8.07 11.24 4.44
C THR A 130 8.24 11.52 5.95
N PRO A 131 9.40 12.01 6.42
CA PRO A 131 10.60 12.38 5.66
C PRO A 131 11.50 11.22 5.20
N GLY A 132 11.11 9.96 5.38
CA GLY A 132 11.79 8.82 4.73
C GLY A 132 12.22 7.70 5.69
N PRO A 133 13.15 6.84 5.27
CA PRO A 133 13.39 6.47 3.87
C PRO A 133 12.39 5.40 3.41
N ILE A 134 12.00 5.48 2.13
CA ILE A 134 11.37 4.36 1.41
C ILE A 134 12.45 3.37 0.95
N GLY A 135 13.68 3.86 0.69
CA GLY A 135 14.88 3.16 0.18
C GLY A 135 15.63 2.35 1.24
N PRO A 136 16.47 1.36 0.87
CA PRO A 136 17.24 0.59 1.85
C PRO A 136 18.24 1.47 2.65
N PRO A 137 18.30 1.33 3.99
CA PRO A 137 17.35 0.58 4.82
C PRO A 137 15.99 1.31 4.90
N SER A 138 14.91 0.67 4.42
CA SER A 138 13.56 1.24 4.52
C SER A 138 13.09 1.11 5.96
N GLY A 139 12.38 2.12 6.47
CA GLY A 139 11.76 2.00 7.79
C GLY A 139 10.41 1.29 7.78
N LEU A 140 9.78 1.12 6.61
CA LEU A 140 8.50 0.44 6.50
C LEU A 140 8.66 -1.05 6.82
N GLN A 141 8.05 -1.51 7.91
CA GLN A 141 8.05 -2.93 8.31
C GLN A 141 6.88 -3.67 7.67
N HIS A 142 5.69 -3.08 7.75
CA HIS A 142 4.46 -3.67 7.24
C HIS A 142 3.58 -2.58 6.64
N LEU A 143 2.94 -2.89 5.52
CA LEU A 143 1.80 -2.14 4.99
C LEU A 143 0.82 -3.15 4.41
N LEU A 144 -0.35 -3.22 5.02
CA LEU A 144 -1.47 -4.02 4.57
C LEU A 144 -2.59 -3.08 4.11
N ILE A 145 -3.20 -3.43 2.99
CA ILE A 145 -4.37 -2.72 2.47
C ILE A 145 -5.52 -3.72 2.38
N HIS A 146 -6.66 -3.37 2.97
CA HIS A 146 -7.89 -4.16 2.82
C HIS A 146 -8.91 -3.42 1.97
N GLY A 147 -9.68 -4.20 1.24
CA GLY A 147 -10.73 -3.68 0.39
C GLY A 147 -11.53 -4.80 -0.26
N TYR A 148 -12.26 -4.43 -1.32
CA TYR A 148 -13.04 -5.38 -2.09
C TYR A 148 -13.14 -4.98 -3.57
N LEU A 149 -13.31 -5.99 -4.41
CA LEU A 149 -13.50 -5.82 -5.86
C LEU A 149 -14.96 -5.55 -6.20
N VAL A 150 -15.19 -4.52 -7.02
CA VAL A 150 -16.48 -4.19 -7.63
C VAL A 150 -16.34 -4.13 -9.15
N ALA A 151 -17.45 -4.18 -9.88
CA ALA A 151 -17.46 -3.91 -11.31
C ALA A 151 -17.06 -2.45 -11.57
N ASP A 152 -16.17 -2.23 -12.54
CA ASP A 152 -15.82 -0.90 -13.06
C ASP A 152 -16.86 -0.55 -14.13
N VAL A 153 -17.76 0.38 -13.83
CA VAL A 153 -18.84 0.83 -14.71
C VAL A 153 -18.45 2.01 -15.57
#